data_AF-Q4H1Q0-F1
#
_entry.id   AF-Q4H1Q0-F1
#
_cell.length_a   1.000
_cell.length_b   1.000
_cell.length_c   1.000
_cell.angle_alpha   90.00
_cell.angle_beta   90.00
_cell.angle_gamma   90.00
#
_symmetry.space_group_name_H-M   'P 1'
#
loop_
_entity.id
_entity.type
_entity.pdbx_description
1 polymer ?
#
loop_
_entity_poly.entity_id
_entity_poly.type
_entity_poly.pdbx_seq_one_letter_code
_entity_poly.pdbx_strand_id
1 'polypeptide(L)'
;INKYYVFDLQPENSVIRYTVEQGHRLFVVSWRNPSDDMAATSWDDYIEKAVIQAIRVVQDIGGSETMDMLGFCVGGTILTTALAVLAARDQHPAASLTLLTTLLDFSNTGILDIFVDEASVRLREMTIGTDAPQGPGMLRGKELRRPSASCVRTTWSGTTGSTTT
;
A
#
# COMPACT_ATOMS: atom_id res chain seq x y z
N ILE A 1 -0.44 3.86 0.25
CA ILE A 1 -1.52 2.95 -0.21
C ILE A 1 -2.30 3.68 -1.30
N ASN A 2 -2.49 3.05 -2.46
CA ASN A 2 -3.33 3.63 -3.53
C ASN A 2 -4.73 3.93 -2.98
N LYS A 3 -5.34 5.03 -3.43
CA LYS A 3 -6.69 5.38 -3.02
C LYS A 3 -7.70 4.45 -3.67
N TYR A 4 -8.80 4.21 -2.97
CA TYR A 4 -9.84 3.26 -3.38
C TYR A 4 -10.48 3.59 -4.73
N TYR A 5 -10.48 4.87 -5.13
CA TYR A 5 -11.07 5.33 -6.40
C TYR A 5 -10.40 4.74 -7.64
N VAL A 6 -9.25 4.06 -7.55
CA VAL A 6 -8.72 3.28 -8.68
C VAL A 6 -9.71 2.20 -9.16
N PHE A 7 -10.60 1.74 -8.27
CA PHE A 7 -11.69 0.81 -8.58
C PHE A 7 -13.01 1.52 -8.90
N ASP A 8 -13.04 2.85 -8.92
CA ASP A 8 -14.26 3.67 -9.06
C ASP A 8 -13.93 5.03 -9.70
N LEU A 9 -13.36 4.98 -10.91
CA LEU A 9 -12.91 6.16 -11.64
C LEU A 9 -14.05 6.86 -12.38
N GLN A 10 -14.69 6.13 -13.29
CA GLN A 10 -15.85 6.57 -14.08
C GLN A 10 -16.91 5.47 -14.08
N PRO A 11 -18.19 5.77 -14.35
CA PRO A 11 -19.23 4.75 -14.37
C PRO A 11 -18.88 3.56 -15.28
N GLU A 12 -18.29 3.80 -16.44
CA GLU A 12 -18.02 2.78 -17.47
C GLU A 12 -16.89 1.81 -17.09
N ASN A 13 -16.02 2.18 -16.15
CA ASN A 13 -14.87 1.38 -15.71
C ASN A 13 -14.80 1.18 -14.19
N SER A 14 -15.89 1.46 -13.48
CA SER A 14 -15.99 1.27 -12.04
C SER A 14 -16.26 -0.21 -11.72
N VAL A 15 -15.26 -0.85 -11.12
CA VAL A 15 -15.40 -2.20 -10.55
C VAL A 15 -16.38 -2.17 -9.39
N ILE A 16 -16.37 -1.12 -8.57
CA ILE A 16 -17.31 -0.95 -7.46
C ILE A 16 -18.75 -0.95 -7.97
N ARG A 17 -19.06 -0.11 -8.97
CA ARG A 17 -20.39 -0.02 -9.56
C ARG A 17 -20.82 -1.36 -10.12
N TYR A 18 -19.95 -2.00 -10.91
CA TYR A 18 -20.23 -3.32 -11.49
C TYR A 18 -20.56 -4.36 -10.41
N THR A 19 -19.75 -4.45 -9.34
CA THR A 19 -19.97 -5.41 -8.26
C THR A 19 -21.31 -5.18 -7.53
N VAL A 20 -21.69 -3.92 -7.30
CA VAL A 20 -23.00 -3.58 -6.71
C VAL A 20 -24.14 -3.94 -7.67
N GLU A 21 -23.99 -3.68 -8.97
CA GLU A 21 -24.98 -4.03 -10.01
C GLU A 21 -25.17 -5.55 -10.16
N GLN A 22 -24.14 -6.35 -9.86
CA GLN A 22 -24.24 -7.81 -9.78
C GLN A 22 -24.93 -8.31 -8.48
N GLY A 23 -25.37 -7.41 -7.60
CA GLY A 23 -26.13 -7.73 -6.40
C GLY A 23 -25.28 -7.97 -5.15
N HIS A 24 -23.98 -7.68 -5.18
CA HIS A 24 -23.13 -7.80 -3.99
C HIS A 24 -23.24 -6.59 -3.08
N ARG A 25 -23.34 -6.82 -1.76
CA ARG A 25 -23.18 -5.79 -0.74
C ARG A 25 -21.69 -5.48 -0.56
N LEU A 26 -21.23 -4.39 -1.17
CA LEU A 26 -19.82 -4.03 -1.20
C LEU A 26 -19.48 -2.97 -0.13
N PHE A 27 -18.39 -3.21 0.61
CA PHE A 27 -17.79 -2.27 1.56
C PHE A 27 -16.36 -1.95 1.13
N VAL A 28 -15.90 -0.73 1.40
CA VAL A 28 -14.56 -0.27 1.02
C VAL A 28 -13.88 0.44 2.17
N VAL A 29 -12.61 0.09 2.40
CA VAL A 29 -11.75 0.82 3.32
C VAL A 29 -11.15 2.04 2.60
N SER A 30 -11.61 3.23 2.99
CA SER A 30 -11.03 4.50 2.53
C SER A 30 -9.94 4.97 3.49
N TRP A 31 -8.68 4.78 3.09
CA TRP A 31 -7.53 5.11 3.92
C TRP A 31 -7.41 6.62 4.17
N ARG A 32 -7.28 7.01 5.45
CA ARG A 32 -6.91 8.37 5.85
C ARG A 32 -5.56 8.75 5.24
N ASN A 33 -5.44 10.00 4.77
CA ASN A 33 -4.13 10.56 4.45
C ASN A 33 -3.37 10.81 5.74
N PRO A 34 -2.18 10.22 5.94
CA PRO A 34 -1.41 10.43 7.15
C PRO A 34 -1.10 11.91 7.38
N SER A 35 -1.30 12.36 8.61
CA SER A 35 -0.88 13.67 9.12
C SER A 35 0.13 13.49 10.25
N ASP A 36 0.69 14.59 10.77
CA ASP A 36 1.81 14.54 11.71
C ASP A 36 1.45 13.84 13.04
N ASP A 37 0.17 13.81 13.42
CA ASP A 37 -0.37 13.02 14.55
C ASP A 37 -0.27 11.50 14.34
N MET A 38 -0.06 11.05 13.10
CA MET A 38 0.06 9.64 12.74
C MET A 38 1.52 9.19 12.58
N ALA A 39 2.50 10.05 12.87
CA ALA A 39 3.93 9.72 12.68
C ALA A 39 4.37 8.44 13.41
N ALA A 40 3.78 8.16 14.57
CA ALA A 40 4.07 6.97 15.36
C ALA A 40 3.18 5.76 15.02
N THR A 41 2.31 5.86 14.00
CA THR A 41 1.39 4.76 13.64
C THR A 41 2.19 3.60 13.06
N SER A 42 2.13 2.46 13.73
CA SER A 42 2.87 1.25 13.37
C SER A 42 2.09 0.39 12.38
N TRP A 43 2.76 -0.63 11.83
CA TRP A 43 2.10 -1.66 11.03
C TRP A 43 0.98 -2.36 11.82
N ASP A 44 1.23 -2.70 13.07
CA ASP A 44 0.26 -3.37 13.95
C ASP A 44 -0.98 -2.51 14.19
N ASP A 45 -0.83 -1.18 14.24
CA ASP A 45 -1.97 -0.27 14.31
C ASP A 45 -2.84 -0.34 13.05
N TYR A 46 -2.25 -0.43 11.86
CA TYR A 46 -3.00 -0.62 10.62
C TYR A 46 -3.74 -1.98 10.60
N ILE A 47 -3.12 -3.03 11.13
CA ILE A 47 -3.74 -4.35 11.20
C ILE A 47 -4.91 -4.35 12.19
N GLU A 48 -4.68 -3.99 13.45
CA GLU A 48 -5.69 -4.11 14.51
C GLU A 48 -6.76 -3.01 14.42
N LYS A 49 -6.34 -1.75 14.28
CA LYS A 49 -7.25 -0.59 14.40
C LYS A 49 -7.93 -0.21 13.08
N ALA A 50 -7.40 -0.66 11.94
CA ALA A 50 -8.02 -0.41 10.64
C ALA A 50 -8.62 -1.67 10.02
N VAL A 51 -7.83 -2.68 9.66
CA VAL A 51 -8.34 -3.83 8.89
C VAL A 51 -9.21 -4.76 9.73
N ILE A 52 -8.72 -5.23 10.88
CA ILE A 52 -9.50 -6.10 11.77
C ILE A 52 -10.75 -5.38 12.25
N GLN A 53 -10.63 -4.10 12.63
CA GLN A 53 -11.79 -3.29 13.00
C GLN A 53 -12.80 -3.16 11.85
N ALA A 54 -12.35 -2.93 10.61
CA ALA A 54 -13.25 -2.86 9.46
C ALA A 54 -13.97 -4.20 9.22
N ILE A 55 -13.29 -5.34 9.36
CA ILE A 55 -13.91 -6.66 9.27
C ILE A 55 -15.03 -6.80 10.30
N ARG A 56 -14.78 -6.47 11.57
CA ARG A 56 -15.79 -6.52 12.64
C ARG A 56 -17.00 -5.63 12.32
N VAL A 57 -16.75 -4.39 11.90
CA VAL A 57 -17.82 -3.46 11.52
C VAL A 57 -18.65 -4.00 10.35
N VAL A 58 -18.03 -4.63 9.36
CA VAL A 58 -18.74 -5.24 8.23
C VAL A 58 -19.53 -6.46 8.68
N GLN A 59 -19.04 -7.28 9.62
CA GLN A 59 -19.82 -8.38 10.20
C GLN A 59 -21.05 -7.85 10.94
N ASP A 60 -20.87 -6.81 11.77
CA ASP A 60 -21.94 -6.18 12.55
C ASP A 60 -23.04 -5.58 11.64
N ILE A 61 -22.66 -4.88 10.56
CA ILE A 61 -23.61 -4.31 9.58
C ILE A 61 -24.19 -5.39 8.65
N GLY A 62 -23.36 -6.36 8.30
CA GLY A 62 -23.66 -7.42 7.33
C GLY A 62 -24.62 -8.47 7.88
N GLY A 63 -24.48 -8.79 9.17
CA GLY A 63 -25.14 -9.91 9.83
C GLY A 63 -24.55 -11.28 9.46
N SER A 64 -23.40 -11.30 8.77
CA SER A 64 -22.73 -12.52 8.32
C SER A 64 -21.42 -12.73 9.06
N GLU A 65 -21.19 -13.95 9.53
CA GLU A 65 -19.92 -14.33 10.18
C GLU A 65 -18.75 -14.31 9.20
N THR A 66 -19.00 -14.61 7.92
CA THR A 66 -17.96 -14.64 6.89
C THR A 66 -18.30 -13.73 5.71
N MET A 67 -17.27 -13.24 5.01
CA MET A 67 -17.42 -12.41 3.82
C MET A 67 -16.32 -12.68 2.79
N ASP A 68 -16.60 -12.39 1.52
CA ASP A 68 -15.58 -12.37 0.48
C ASP A 68 -14.72 -11.10 0.64
N MET A 69 -13.40 -11.27 0.60
CA MET A 69 -12.47 -10.17 0.80
C MET A 69 -11.56 -9.98 -0.41
N LEU A 70 -11.31 -8.72 -0.76
CA LEU A 70 -10.43 -8.36 -1.87
C LEU A 70 -9.31 -7.44 -1.39
N GLY A 71 -8.08 -7.82 -1.69
CA GLY A 71 -6.86 -7.05 -1.45
C GLY A 71 -6.24 -6.56 -2.76
N PHE A 72 -5.76 -5.31 -2.77
CA PHE A 72 -5.08 -4.72 -3.93
C PHE A 72 -3.75 -4.10 -3.54
N CYS A 73 -2.68 -4.44 -4.27
CA CYS A 73 -1.33 -3.93 -4.04
C CYS A 73 -0.92 -4.13 -2.56
N VAL A 74 -0.35 -3.11 -1.92
CA VAL A 74 -0.02 -3.15 -0.47
C VAL A 74 -1.23 -3.42 0.42
N GLY A 75 -2.45 -3.06 -0.02
CA GLY A 75 -3.68 -3.36 0.71
C GLY A 75 -3.93 -4.87 0.83
N GLY A 76 -3.52 -5.65 -0.17
CA GLY A 76 -3.58 -7.11 -0.09
C GLY A 76 -2.56 -7.71 0.88
N THR A 77 -1.36 -7.13 0.98
CA THR A 77 -0.34 -7.53 1.96
C THR A 77 -0.84 -7.28 3.38
N ILE A 78 -1.43 -6.11 3.63
CA ILE A 78 -2.03 -5.74 4.93
C ILE A 78 -3.21 -6.68 5.26
N LEU A 79 -4.13 -6.89 4.31
CA LEU A 79 -5.28 -7.78 4.50
C LEU A 79 -4.86 -9.22 4.81
N THR A 80 -3.89 -9.75 4.06
CA THR A 80 -3.39 -11.12 4.28
C THR A 80 -2.74 -11.25 5.65
N THR A 81 -1.98 -10.23 6.08
CA THR A 81 -1.38 -10.21 7.41
C THR A 81 -2.45 -10.19 8.50
N ALA A 82 -3.51 -9.40 8.34
CA ALA A 82 -4.63 -9.34 9.28
C ALA A 82 -5.36 -10.68 9.39
N LEU A 83 -5.60 -11.35 8.26
CA LEU A 83 -6.22 -12.68 8.25
C LEU A 83 -5.34 -13.74 8.90
N ALA A 84 -4.01 -13.68 8.73
CA ALA A 84 -3.09 -14.57 9.43
C ALA A 84 -3.12 -14.35 10.96
N VAL A 85 -3.15 -13.09 11.41
CA VAL A 85 -3.30 -12.72 12.83
C VAL A 85 -4.62 -13.24 13.40
N LEU A 86 -5.72 -13.11 12.65
CA LEU A 86 -7.03 -13.61 13.06
C LEU A 86 -7.07 -15.13 13.11
N ALA A 87 -6.48 -15.82 12.13
CA ALA A 87 -6.39 -17.29 12.13
C ALA A 87 -5.58 -17.80 13.35
N ALA A 88 -4.50 -17.11 13.73
CA ALA A 88 -3.75 -17.43 14.95
C ALA A 88 -4.56 -17.21 16.24
N ARG A 89 -5.65 -16.43 16.17
CA ARG A 89 -6.62 -16.19 17.24
C ARG A 89 -7.89 -17.04 17.09
N ASP A 90 -7.86 -18.07 16.24
CA ASP A 90 -9.00 -18.97 15.95
C ASP A 90 -10.23 -18.24 15.36
N GLN A 91 -10.00 -17.18 14.59
CA GLN A 91 -11.04 -16.38 13.93
C GLN A 91 -10.89 -16.46 12.41
N HIS A 92 -11.97 -16.87 11.73
CA HIS A 92 -11.96 -17.12 10.28
C HIS A 92 -13.06 -16.34 9.53
N PRO A 93 -12.99 -15.00 9.49
CA PRO A 93 -14.05 -14.17 8.89
C PRO A 93 -14.04 -14.13 7.36
N ALA A 94 -13.03 -14.70 6.69
CA ALA A 94 -12.94 -14.70 5.23
C ALA A 94 -13.57 -15.98 4.66
N ALA A 95 -14.64 -15.84 3.87
CA ALA A 95 -15.18 -16.92 3.06
C ALA A 95 -14.29 -17.20 1.84
N SER A 96 -13.75 -16.12 1.25
CA SER A 96 -12.75 -16.16 0.19
C SER A 96 -11.81 -14.95 0.28
N LEU A 97 -10.63 -15.09 -0.33
CA LEU A 97 -9.65 -14.02 -0.45
C LEU A 97 -9.20 -13.89 -1.91
N THR A 98 -9.45 -12.73 -2.51
CA THR A 98 -8.98 -12.35 -3.84
C THR A 98 -7.84 -11.34 -3.72
N LEU A 99 -6.70 -11.61 -4.33
CA LEU A 99 -5.52 -10.74 -4.31
C LEU A 99 -5.21 -10.22 -5.72
N LEU A 100 -5.34 -8.91 -5.91
CA LEU A 100 -5.04 -8.23 -7.17
C LEU A 100 -3.68 -7.54 -7.06
N THR A 101 -2.74 -7.95 -7.93
CA THR A 101 -1.39 -7.37 -8.03
C THR A 101 -0.73 -7.12 -6.67
N THR A 102 -0.82 -8.11 -5.79
CA THR A 102 -0.37 -8.04 -4.40
C THR A 102 0.90 -8.87 -4.25
N LEU A 103 1.93 -8.30 -3.62
CA LEU A 103 3.13 -9.03 -3.24
C LEU A 103 2.95 -9.59 -1.83
N LEU A 104 3.23 -10.89 -1.67
CA LEU A 104 3.33 -11.58 -0.38
C LEU A 104 4.76 -12.06 -0.14
N ASP A 105 5.44 -12.50 -1.20
CA ASP A 105 6.87 -12.77 -1.20
C ASP A 105 7.61 -11.55 -1.75
N PHE A 106 8.50 -10.98 -0.93
CA PHE A 106 9.33 -9.82 -1.26
C PHE A 106 10.80 -10.21 -1.49
N SER A 107 11.11 -11.49 -1.61
CA SER A 107 12.49 -11.97 -1.82
C SER A 107 13.10 -11.54 -3.16
N ASN A 108 12.27 -11.30 -4.18
CA ASN A 108 12.68 -10.79 -5.47
C ASN A 108 11.65 -9.77 -5.98
N THR A 109 11.90 -8.49 -5.70
CA THR A 109 10.96 -7.41 -6.07
C THR A 109 11.21 -6.84 -7.47
N GLY A 110 12.19 -7.41 -8.18
CA GLY A 110 12.54 -7.05 -9.55
C GLY A 110 13.12 -5.63 -9.63
N ILE A 111 12.54 -4.79 -10.47
CA ILE A 111 13.06 -3.42 -10.68
C ILE A 111 12.95 -2.53 -9.42
N LEU A 112 12.16 -2.92 -8.41
CA LEU A 112 12.05 -2.15 -7.18
C LEU A 112 13.33 -2.20 -6.33
N ASP A 113 14.15 -3.26 -6.47
CA ASP A 113 15.42 -3.42 -5.75
C ASP A 113 16.45 -2.32 -6.11
N ILE A 114 16.31 -1.66 -7.27
CA ILE A 114 17.20 -0.54 -7.65
C ILE A 114 16.86 0.78 -6.93
N PHE A 115 15.66 0.86 -6.34
CA PHE A 115 15.16 2.08 -5.69
C PHE A 115 15.14 1.97 -4.16
N VAL A 116 15.15 0.74 -3.64
CA VAL A 116 15.10 0.46 -2.20
C VAL A 116 16.18 -0.55 -1.87
N ASP A 117 17.20 -0.09 -1.15
CA ASP A 117 18.25 -0.93 -0.59
C ASP A 117 18.27 -0.84 0.95
N GLU A 118 18.94 -1.78 1.60
CA GLU A 118 19.03 -1.86 3.06
C GLU A 118 19.65 -0.59 3.69
N ALA A 119 20.61 0.04 3.00
CA ALA A 119 21.23 1.27 3.47
C ALA A 119 20.23 2.43 3.50
N SER A 120 19.37 2.53 2.49
CA SER A 120 18.31 3.52 2.38
C SER A 120 17.23 3.30 3.45
N VAL A 121 16.88 2.04 3.74
CA VAL A 121 15.92 1.67 4.79
C VAL A 121 16.48 2.06 6.15
N ARG A 122 17.72 1.67 6.45
CA ARG A 122 18.37 2.00 7.73
C ARG A 122 18.50 3.51 7.95
N LEU A 123 18.82 4.26 6.89
CA LEU A 123 18.85 5.72 6.97
C LEU A 123 17.47 6.29 7.33
N ARG A 124 16.38 5.74 6.76
CA ARG A 124 15.02 6.14 7.09
C ARG A 124 14.66 5.79 8.53
N GLU A 125 15.00 4.60 9.00
CA GLU A 125 14.78 4.20 10.40
C GLU A 125 15.48 5.16 11.37
N MET A 126 16.73 5.53 11.11
CA MET A 126 17.48 6.47 11.96
C MET A 126 16.96 7.91 11.92
N THR A 127 16.21 8.30 10.89
CA THR A 127 15.76 9.69 10.69
C THR A 127 14.28 9.91 11.02
N ILE A 128 13.43 8.93 10.74
CA ILE A 128 11.97 9.03 10.91
C ILE A 128 11.35 7.80 11.59
N GLY A 129 12.14 6.78 11.94
CA GLY A 129 11.66 5.62 12.67
C GLY A 129 11.35 5.92 14.13
N THR A 130 10.71 4.96 14.81
CA THR A 130 10.32 5.09 16.21
C THR A 130 11.49 5.44 17.14
N ASP A 131 12.66 4.86 16.87
CA ASP A 131 13.87 5.04 17.68
C ASP A 131 14.80 6.15 17.16
N ALA A 132 14.32 6.98 16.21
CA ALA A 132 15.10 8.09 15.69
C ALA A 132 15.37 9.13 16.81
N PRO A 133 16.54 9.81 16.82
CA PRO A 133 16.87 10.79 17.87
C PRO A 133 15.88 11.96 18.01
N GLN A 134 15.13 12.26 16.95
CA GLN A 134 14.11 13.32 16.92
C GLN A 134 12.68 12.77 17.13
N GLY A 135 12.54 11.48 17.41
CA GLY A 135 11.28 10.76 17.46
C GLY A 135 10.73 10.37 16.08
N PRO A 136 9.58 9.68 16.04
CA PRO A 136 8.94 9.24 14.81
C PRO A 136 8.56 10.43 13.91
N GLY A 137 8.87 10.31 12.62
CA GLY A 137 8.69 11.38 11.64
C GLY A 137 7.90 10.93 10.41
N MET A 138 7.54 11.89 9.56
CA MET A 138 6.76 11.64 8.34
C MET A 138 7.61 11.84 7.09
N LEU A 139 7.62 10.85 6.20
CA LEU A 139 8.17 11.02 4.85
C LEU A 139 7.24 11.90 4.02
N ARG A 140 7.68 13.12 3.66
CA ARG A 140 6.83 14.03 2.88
C ARG A 140 6.79 13.58 1.42
N GLY A 141 5.64 13.74 0.76
CA GLY A 141 5.50 13.41 -0.67
C GLY A 141 6.49 14.09 -1.61
N LYS A 142 7.02 15.27 -1.23
CA LYS A 142 8.09 15.97 -1.98
C LYS A 142 9.42 15.21 -1.97
N GLU A 143 9.70 14.44 -0.92
CA GLU A 143 10.91 13.62 -0.79
C GLU A 143 10.82 12.33 -1.59
N LEU A 144 9.62 11.76 -1.72
CA LEU A 144 9.35 10.61 -2.60
C LEU A 144 9.55 10.91 -4.09
N ARG A 145 9.50 12.20 -4.48
CA ARG A 145 9.76 12.66 -5.85
C ARG A 145 11.25 12.87 -6.14
N ARG A 146 12.16 12.58 -5.20
CA ARG A 146 13.59 12.55 -5.49
C ARG A 146 13.98 11.12 -5.85
N PRO A 147 13.90 10.71 -7.14
CA PRO A 147 14.73 9.59 -7.56
C PRO A 147 16.17 10.04 -7.34
N SER A 148 17.04 9.12 -6.94
CA SER A 148 18.49 9.25 -7.00
C SER A 148 18.92 10.09 -8.22
N ALA A 149 19.20 11.38 -8.00
CA ALA A 149 19.41 12.38 -9.04
C ALA A 149 20.82 12.29 -9.66
N SER A 150 21.35 11.08 -9.85
CA SER A 150 22.61 10.85 -10.56
C SER A 150 22.48 9.98 -11.82
N CYS A 151 21.37 9.28 -12.05
CA CYS A 151 21.31 8.28 -13.12
C CYS A 151 20.45 8.65 -14.35
N VAL A 152 20.33 9.94 -14.72
CA VAL A 152 19.85 10.36 -16.06
C VAL A 152 20.49 11.72 -16.46
N ARG A 153 21.80 11.87 -16.30
CA ARG A 153 22.53 12.99 -16.93
C ARG A 153 23.90 12.55 -17.45
N THR A 154 23.97 11.39 -18.11
CA THR A 154 25.21 10.97 -18.77
C THR A 154 25.00 10.13 -20.02
N THR A 155 24.09 10.52 -20.92
CA THR A 155 24.13 10.08 -22.33
C THR A 155 23.41 11.08 -23.24
N TRP A 156 23.90 12.33 -23.29
CA TRP A 156 23.76 13.16 -24.48
C TRP A 156 24.80 14.29 -24.48
N SER A 157 26.04 13.92 -24.80
CA SER A 157 27.05 14.84 -25.31
C SER A 157 27.70 14.20 -26.54
N GLY A 158 26.89 14.06 -27.60
CA GLY A 158 27.34 13.70 -28.94
C GLY A 158 27.75 14.95 -29.70
N THR A 159 29.03 15.28 -29.58
CA THR A 159 29.92 15.97 -30.51
C THR A 159 29.29 16.62 -31.75
N THR A 160 29.19 17.96 -31.75
CA THR A 160 29.19 18.76 -32.98
C THR A 160 30.62 18.79 -33.55
N GLY A 161 30.89 17.96 -34.55
CA GLY A 161 32.10 18.01 -35.37
C GLY A 161 31.76 18.42 -36.79
N SER A 162 32.24 19.59 -37.19
CA SER A 162 32.14 20.21 -38.51
C SER A 162 33.02 19.50 -39.56
N THR A 163 32.49 19.30 -40.76
CA THR A 163 33.30 19.40 -41.99
C THR A 163 32.45 19.90 -43.14
N THR A 164 32.85 21.05 -43.69
CA THR A 164 32.34 21.67 -44.92
C THR A 164 33.36 21.38 -46.03
N THR A 165 32.86 20.98 -47.20
CA THR A 165 33.51 20.90 -48.54
C THR A 165 34.79 20.08 -48.68
#